data_AF-A0A1J4QIH9-F1
#
_entry.id   AF-A0A1J4QIH9-F1
#
_cell.length_a   1.000
_cell.length_b   1.000
_cell.length_c   1.000
_cell.angle_alpha   90.00
_cell.angle_beta   90.00
_cell.angle_gamma   90.00
#
_symmetry.space_group_name_H-M   'P 1'
#
loop_
_entity.id
_entity.type
_entity.pdbx_description
1 polymer ?
#
loop_
_entity_poly.entity_id
_entity_poly.type
_entity_poly.pdbx_seq_one_letter_code
_entity_poly.pdbx_strand_id
1 'polypeptide(L)' 'MSEHESLRKALSWLLEHEQLNPQLIAEASRQFDLSPVDEEFLRRYFIDEHRQKSDMKSKNTRNDDLDSS' A
#
# COMPACT_ATOMS: atom_id res chain seq x y z
N MET A 1 -1.65 25.44 12.59
CA MET A 1 -0.37 24.91 12.10
C MET A 1 -0.70 23.63 11.36
N SER A 2 -0.35 23.54 10.07
CA SER A 2 -0.75 22.42 9.22
C SER A 2 0.14 21.21 9.51
N GLU A 3 0.00 20.59 10.68
CA GLU A 3 0.89 19.53 11.19
C GLU A 3 1.00 18.29 10.29
N HIS A 4 0.22 18.15 9.21
CA HIS A 4 0.23 16.97 8.36
C HIS A 4 -0.01 17.29 6.86
N GLU A 5 0.33 18.50 6.40
CA GLU A 5 0.09 18.86 4.98
C GLU A 5 0.97 18.05 4.02
N SER A 6 2.23 17.80 4.43
CA SER A 6 3.17 16.93 3.72
C SER A 6 2.65 15.50 3.62
N LEU A 7 2.08 14.96 4.70
CA LEU A 7 1.50 13.62 4.73
C LEU A 7 0.34 13.48 3.75
N ARG A 8 -0.56 14.47 3.67
CA ARG A 8 -1.68 14.43 2.72
C ARG A 8 -1.21 14.49 1.28
N LYS A 9 -0.22 15.34 0.97
CA LYS A 9 0.36 15.43 -0.39
C LYS A 9 1.06 14.12 -0.78
N ALA A 10 1.83 13.54 0.14
CA ALA A 10 2.46 12.23 -0.05
C ALA A 10 1.43 11.12 -0.25
N LEU A 11 0.34 11.10 0.53
CA LEU A 11 -0.75 10.14 0.37
C LEU A 11 -1.47 10.27 -0.96
N SER A 12 -1.83 11.49 -1.36
CA SER A 12 -2.47 11.72 -2.66
C SER A 12 -1.58 11.25 -3.81
N TRP A 13 -0.28 11.55 -3.75
CA TRP A 13 0.69 11.10 -4.74
C TRP A 13 0.80 9.58 -4.75
N LEU A 14 0.94 8.95 -3.59
CA LEU A 14 0.98 7.49 -3.45
C LEU A 14 -0.29 6.84 -4.02
N LEU A 15 -1.47 7.38 -3.74
CA LEU A 15 -2.76 6.84 -4.22
C LEU A 15 -2.94 6.96 -5.74
N GLU A 16 -2.21 7.85 -6.43
CA GLU A 16 -2.18 7.87 -7.90
C GLU A 16 -1.42 6.67 -8.48
N HIS A 17 -0.55 6.02 -7.70
CA HIS A 17 0.17 4.83 -8.11
C HIS A 17 -0.63 3.55 -7.81
N GLU A 18 -0.91 2.77 -8.84
CA GLU A 18 -1.61 1.47 -8.73
C GLU A 18 -0.82 0.43 -7.89
N GLN A 19 0.50 0.60 -7.79
CA GLN A 19 1.39 -0.30 -7.05
C GLN A 19 2.19 0.46 -6.00
N LEU A 20 1.73 0.36 -4.75
CA LEU A 20 2.40 0.96 -3.61
C LEU A 20 3.54 0.06 -3.13
N ASN A 21 4.76 0.53 -3.34
CA ASN A 21 5.99 -0.16 -2.95
C ASN A 21 6.70 0.60 -1.83
N PRO A 22 7.48 -0.10 -0.98
CA PRO A 22 8.28 0.55 0.06
C PRO A 22 9.28 1.57 -0.50
N GLN A 23 9.71 1.40 -1.76
CA GLN A 23 10.53 2.39 -2.46
C GLN A 23 9.77 3.69 -2.74
N LEU A 24 8.50 3.63 -3.14
CA LEU A 24 7.67 4.83 -3.34
C LEU A 24 7.42 5.58 -2.04
N ILE A 25 7.24 4.87 -0.92
CA ILE A 25 7.10 5.50 0.40
C ILE A 25 8.37 6.27 0.77
N ALA A 26 9.55 5.69 0.54
CA ALA A 26 10.83 6.36 0.76
C ALA A 26 11.05 7.55 -0.19
N GLU A 27 10.54 7.48 -1.41
CA GLU A 27 10.63 8.56 -2.40
C GLU A 27 9.70 9.72 -2.04
N ALA A 28 8.44 9.42 -1.68
CA ALA A 28 7.50 10.41 -1.15
C ALA A 28 8.03 11.06 0.13
N SER A 29 8.69 10.28 0.99
CA SER A 29 9.30 10.78 2.23
C SER A 29 10.35 11.86 1.97
N ARG A 30 11.22 11.63 0.98
CA ARG A 30 12.22 12.63 0.55
C ARG A 30 11.61 13.80 -0.20
N GLN A 31 10.57 13.56 -0.99
CA GLN A 31 9.98 14.56 -1.88
C GLN A 31 9.07 15.56 -1.14
N PHE A 32 8.36 15.09 -0.12
CA PHE A 32 7.42 15.89 0.67
C PHE A 32 7.94 16.28 2.06
N ASP A 33 9.18 15.92 2.39
CA ASP A 33 9.81 16.15 3.70
C ASP A 33 8.96 15.54 4.83
N LEU A 34 8.66 14.24 4.70
CA LEU A 34 7.88 13.53 5.70
C LEU A 34 8.70 13.34 6.98
N SER A 35 8.03 13.47 8.11
CA SER A 35 8.67 13.12 9.37
C SER A 35 8.89 11.61 9.45
N PRO A 36 9.89 11.13 10.20
CA PRO A 36 10.11 9.69 10.40
C PRO A 36 8.85 8.98 10.95
N VAL A 37 8.01 9.69 11.70
CA VAL A 37 6.70 9.21 12.19
C VAL A 37 5.72 8.96 11.04
N ASP A 38 5.67 9.86 10.05
CA ASP A 38 4.79 9.75 8.90
C ASP A 38 5.23 8.60 7.98
N GLU A 39 6.54 8.45 7.74
CA GLU A 39 7.08 7.34 6.96
C GLU A 39 6.73 5.98 7.61
N GLU A 40 6.89 5.88 8.92
CA GLU A 40 6.57 4.66 9.66
C GLU A 40 5.06 4.35 9.63
N PHE A 41 4.21 5.37 9.71
CA PHE A 41 2.77 5.23 9.51
C PHE A 41 2.43 4.68 8.12
N LEU A 42 3.00 5.24 7.05
CA LEU A 42 2.76 4.79 5.67
C LEU A 42 3.24 3.35 5.48
N ARG A 43 4.44 3.00 5.97
CA ARG A 43 4.96 1.63 5.93
C ARG A 43 4.01 0.67 6.63
N ARG A 44 3.55 0.99 7.84
CA ARG A 44 2.63 0.15 8.62
C ARG A 44 1.29 -0.04 7.89
N TYR A 45 0.71 1.04 7.39
CA TYR A 45 -0.59 1.06 6.71
C TYR A 45 -0.57 0.20 5.44
N PHE A 46 0.47 0.36 4.59
CA PHE A 46 0.54 -0.35 3.32
C PHE A 46 1.06 -1.80 3.43
N ILE A 47 1.92 -2.11 4.39
CA ILE A 47 2.34 -3.51 4.65
C ILE A 47 1.13 -4.36 5.06
N ASP A 48 0.21 -3.81 5.87
CA ASP A 48 -1.00 -4.54 6.30
C ASP A 48 -2.00 -4.75 5.15
N GLU A 49 -2.21 -3.72 4.31
CA GLU A 49 -3.03 -3.80 3.09
C GLU A 49 -2.51 -4.85 2.09
N HIS A 50 -1.20 -4.92 1.88
CA HIS A 50 -0.61 -5.87 0.94
C HIS A 50 -0.76 -7.32 1.41
N ARG A 51 -0.74 -7.53 2.73
CA ARG A 51 -1.00 -8.83 3.35
C ARG A 51 -2.43 -9.29 3.08
N GLN A 52 -3.42 -8.41 3.25
CA GLN A 52 -4.83 -8.75 2.99
C GLN A 52 -5.11 -9.08 1.52
N LYS A 53 -4.48 -8.37 0.57
CA LYS A 53 -4.64 -8.66 -0.87
C LYS A 53 -4.02 -9.99 -1.29
N SER A 54 -2.90 -10.40 -0.70
CA SER A 54 -2.30 -11.72 -0.97
C SER A 54 -3.15 -12.88 -0.44
N ASP A 55 -3.79 -12.72 0.71
CA ASP A 55 -4.65 -13.76 1.29
C ASP A 55 -5.97 -13.94 0.50
N MET A 56 -6.51 -12.88 -0.10
CA MET A 56 -7.73 -12.99 -0.93
C MET A 56 -7.50 -13.62 -2.31
N LYS A 57 -6.28 -13.59 -2.86
CA LYS A 57 -6.01 -14.17 -4.20
C LYS A 57 -5.86 -15.69 -4.19
N SER A 58 -5.57 -16.30 -3.03
CA SER A 58 -5.37 -17.75 -2.90
C SER A 58 -6.65 -18.59 -2.86
N LYS A 59 -7.85 -17.99 -2.90
CA LYS A 59 -9.11 -18.76 -2.77
C LYS A 59 -9.91 -18.94 -4.06
N ASN A 60 -9.43 -18.49 -5.23
CA ASN A 60 -10.25 -18.45 -6.45
C ASN A 60 -9.83 -19.38 -7.61
N THR A 61 -9.00 -20.41 -7.38
CA THR A 61 -8.55 -21.33 -8.45
C THR A 61 -8.79 -22.83 -8.19
N ARG A 62 -9.78 -23.20 -7.38
CA ARG A 62 -10.12 -24.63 -7.28
C ARG A 62 -11.60 -24.80 -7.09
N ASN A 63 -12.30 -25.00 -8.20
CA ASN A 63 -13.49 -25.85 -8.37
C ASN A 63 -13.86 -25.84 -9.87
N ASP A 64 -12.90 -26.23 -10.71
CA ASP A 64 -13.14 -26.64 -12.10
C ASP A 64 -12.39 -27.97 -12.25
N ASP A 65 -12.98 -29.03 -11.71
CA ASP A 65 -12.61 -30.39 -12.10
C ASP A 65 -13.91 -31.18 -12.20
N LEU A 66 -14.30 -31.35 -13.45
CA LEU A 66 -15.36 -32.20 -13.93
C LEU A 66 -15.05 -33.65 -13.56
N ASP A 67 -15.93 -34.28 -12.77
CA ASP A 67 -16.08 -35.73 -12.82
C ASP A 67 -17.31 -36.03 -13.69
N SER A 68 -17.06 -36.12 -14.99
CA SER A 68 -17.93 -36.83 -15.94
C SER A 68 -17.43 -38.26 -16.04
N SER A 69 -18.19 -39.22 -15.53
CA SER A 69 -18.45 -40.54 -16.15
C SER A 69 -19.56 -41.30 -15.42
#